data_AF-A0A9D5NT72-F1
#
_entry.id   AF-A0A9D5NT72-F1
#
_cell.length_a   1.000
_cell.length_b   1.000
_cell.length_c   1.000
_cell.angle_alpha   90.00
_cell.angle_beta   90.00
_cell.angle_gamma   90.00
#
_symmetry.space_group_name_H-M   'P 1'
#
loop_
_entity.id
_entity.type
_entity.pdbx_description
1 polymer ?
#
loop_
_entity_poly.entity_id
_entity_poly.type
_entity_poly.pdbx_seq_one_letter_code
_entity_poly.pdbx_strand_id
1 'polypeptide(L)'
;MGNRDQKDYFVESRRLRAIVMAKAKELIGNPITFTITNGITMHVEITNSDLRVIANKNTRNNKFNAIKNVLAMDIKGYLEKAEYVGWRPTVEGKHFESAYFTYFSRDLGCKTILCMRKMQVGGIYKPYAIIDEYTFDARIDSLVKGTPP
;
A
#
# COMPACT_ATOMS: atom_id res chain seq x y z
N MET A 1 -17.09 -18.91 -19.24
CA MET A 1 -15.91 -18.05 -19.07
C MET A 1 -15.47 -17.86 -17.60
N GLY A 2 -15.82 -18.75 -16.65
CA GLY A 2 -15.64 -18.43 -15.21
C GLY A 2 -14.47 -19.06 -14.47
N ASN A 3 -13.75 -20.05 -15.03
CA ASN A 3 -12.81 -20.88 -14.27
C ASN A 3 -11.34 -20.84 -14.75
N ARG A 4 -11.09 -20.43 -16.00
CA ARG A 4 -9.72 -20.28 -16.54
C ARG A 4 -9.07 -19.00 -16.00
N ASP A 5 -9.77 -17.88 -16.09
CA ASP A 5 -9.30 -16.57 -15.60
C ASP A 5 -8.91 -16.59 -14.11
N GLN A 6 -9.69 -17.24 -13.24
CA GLN A 6 -9.34 -17.31 -11.81
C GLN A 6 -8.09 -18.16 -11.56
N LYS A 7 -7.90 -19.24 -12.31
CA LYS A 7 -6.71 -20.09 -12.22
C LYS A 7 -5.48 -19.36 -12.77
N ASP A 8 -5.65 -18.61 -13.84
CA ASP A 8 -4.59 -17.82 -14.46
C ASP A 8 -4.15 -16.69 -13.53
N TYR A 9 -5.09 -15.95 -12.93
CA TYR A 9 -4.77 -14.95 -11.91
C TYR A 9 -4.19 -15.55 -10.63
N PHE A 10 -4.56 -16.78 -10.26
CA PHE A 10 -3.94 -17.47 -9.12
C PHE A 10 -2.45 -17.74 -9.39
N VAL A 11 -2.12 -18.29 -10.55
CA VAL A 11 -0.72 -18.55 -10.94
C VAL A 11 0.05 -17.23 -11.06
N GLU A 12 -0.53 -16.24 -11.73
CA GLU A 12 0.12 -14.97 -11.98
C GLU A 12 0.32 -14.15 -10.71
N SER A 13 -0.67 -14.09 -9.82
CA SER A 13 -0.51 -13.40 -8.54
C SER A 13 0.60 -14.02 -7.68
N ARG A 14 0.76 -15.36 -7.70
CA ARG A 14 1.88 -16.05 -7.03
C ARG A 14 3.23 -15.72 -7.65
N ARG A 15 3.32 -15.71 -8.99
CA ARG A 15 4.54 -15.34 -9.73
C ARG A 15 4.95 -13.90 -9.38
N LEU A 16 4.02 -12.94 -9.47
CA LEU A 16 4.26 -11.54 -9.13
C LEU A 16 4.64 -11.36 -7.67
N ARG A 17 4.00 -12.10 -6.74
CA ARG A 17 4.38 -12.08 -5.32
C ARG A 17 5.84 -12.52 -5.13
N ALA A 18 6.30 -13.53 -5.85
CA ALA A 18 7.69 -13.97 -5.78
C ALA A 18 8.66 -12.88 -6.23
N ILE A 19 8.31 -12.12 -7.27
CA ILE A 19 9.10 -10.97 -7.74
C ILE A 19 9.14 -9.86 -6.67
N VAL A 20 8.00 -9.52 -6.06
CA VAL A 20 7.97 -8.55 -4.94
C VAL A 20 8.86 -9.02 -3.79
N MET A 21 8.84 -10.32 -3.46
CA MET A 21 9.68 -10.90 -2.41
C MET A 21 11.18 -10.86 -2.76
N ALA A 22 11.54 -11.04 -4.03
CA ALA A 22 12.91 -10.89 -4.50
C ALA A 22 13.37 -9.43 -4.36
N LYS A 23 12.56 -8.47 -4.86
CA LYS A 23 12.80 -7.03 -4.68
C LYS A 23 12.92 -6.63 -3.21
N ALA A 24 12.07 -7.17 -2.35
CA ALA A 24 12.14 -6.90 -0.91
C ALA A 24 13.49 -7.32 -0.31
N LYS A 25 14.08 -8.43 -0.76
CA LYS A 25 15.40 -8.87 -0.31
C LYS A 25 16.52 -7.92 -0.75
N GLU A 26 16.41 -7.32 -1.93
CA GLU A 26 17.38 -6.31 -2.42
C GLU A 26 17.43 -5.08 -1.50
N LEU A 27 16.36 -4.82 -0.73
CA LEU A 27 16.26 -3.70 0.21
C LEU A 27 16.82 -4.00 1.61
N ILE A 28 17.42 -5.18 1.85
CA ILE A 28 18.06 -5.48 3.14
C ILE A 28 19.31 -4.60 3.28
N GLY A 29 19.31 -3.70 4.26
CA GLY A 29 20.38 -2.73 4.49
C GLY A 29 20.40 -1.54 3.52
N ASN A 30 19.58 -1.58 2.46
CA ASN A 30 19.53 -0.56 1.41
C ASN A 30 18.08 -0.11 1.17
N PRO A 31 17.47 0.64 2.09
CA PRO A 31 16.11 1.11 1.90
C PRO A 31 16.02 2.11 0.72
N ILE A 32 14.91 2.09 0.00
CA ILE A 32 14.62 3.14 -0.99
C ILE A 32 14.10 4.36 -0.23
N THR A 33 14.72 5.51 -0.44
CA THR A 33 14.28 6.78 0.13
C THR A 33 14.00 7.80 -0.96
N PHE A 34 12.93 8.58 -0.79
CA PHE A 34 12.60 9.69 -1.68
C PHE A 34 11.66 10.67 -1.00
N THR A 35 11.59 11.89 -1.53
CA THR A 35 10.57 12.87 -1.15
C THR A 35 9.58 12.99 -2.30
N ILE A 36 8.29 13.08 -1.97
CA ILE A 36 7.23 13.30 -2.95
C ILE A 36 6.21 14.30 -2.41
N THR A 37 5.67 15.11 -3.32
CA THR A 37 4.56 16.02 -3.03
C THR A 37 3.36 15.61 -3.87
N ASN A 38 2.31 15.12 -3.23
CA ASN A 38 1.03 14.79 -3.86
C ASN A 38 -0.09 14.93 -2.82
N GLY A 39 -0.82 16.04 -2.83
CA GLY A 39 -1.77 16.43 -1.78
C GLY A 39 -1.11 16.81 -0.45
N ILE A 40 -0.05 16.10 -0.07
CA ILE A 40 0.82 16.33 1.09
C ILE A 40 2.28 16.07 0.68
N THR A 41 3.23 16.65 1.41
CA THR A 41 4.66 16.35 1.26
C THR A 41 5.05 15.19 2.19
N MET A 42 5.68 14.16 1.63
CA MET A 42 6.11 12.98 2.36
C MET A 42 7.59 12.70 2.11
N HIS A 43 8.34 12.50 3.19
CA HIS A 43 9.62 11.80 3.14
C HIS A 43 9.34 10.31 3.31
N VAL A 44 9.56 9.52 2.27
CA VAL A 44 9.22 8.11 2.20
C VAL A 44 10.47 7.26 2.34
N GLU A 45 10.37 6.20 3.14
CA GLU A 45 11.33 5.11 3.21
C GLU A 45 10.61 3.79 2.95
N ILE A 46 11.15 2.97 2.04
CA ILE A 46 10.63 1.65 1.73
C ILE A 46 11.70 0.63 2.08
N THR A 47 11.36 -0.28 2.98
CA THR A 47 12.27 -1.34 3.44
C THR A 47 11.81 -2.72 2.97
N ASN A 48 12.68 -3.72 3.18
CA ASN A 48 12.36 -5.14 2.99
C ASN A 48 11.06 -5.54 3.71
N SER A 49 10.87 -5.12 4.97
CA SER A 49 9.70 -5.53 5.75
C SER A 49 8.40 -4.95 5.19
N ASP A 50 8.42 -3.72 4.70
CA ASP A 50 7.25 -3.03 4.15
C ASP A 50 6.72 -3.75 2.89
N LEU A 51 7.61 -4.05 1.93
CA LEU A 51 7.22 -4.80 0.72
C LEU A 51 6.72 -6.21 1.04
N ARG A 52 7.34 -6.90 1.99
CA ARG A 52 6.88 -8.22 2.45
C ARG A 52 5.50 -8.15 3.08
N VAL A 53 5.21 -7.13 3.87
CA VAL A 53 3.90 -6.93 4.48
C VAL A 53 2.83 -6.76 3.40
N ILE A 54 3.04 -5.89 2.41
CA ILE A 54 2.08 -5.67 1.31
C ILE A 54 1.85 -6.97 0.51
N ALA A 55 2.93 -7.66 0.14
CA ALA A 55 2.87 -8.92 -0.61
C ALA A 55 2.18 -10.05 0.17
N ASN A 56 2.25 -10.05 1.51
CA ASN A 56 1.59 -11.06 2.35
C ASN A 56 0.13 -10.77 2.68
N LYS A 57 -0.32 -9.51 2.56
CA LYS A 57 -1.74 -9.15 2.72
C LYS A 57 -2.57 -9.55 1.49
N ASN A 58 -2.77 -10.85 1.30
CA ASN A 58 -3.59 -11.37 0.20
C ASN A 58 -5.07 -11.36 0.56
N THR A 59 -5.90 -11.08 -0.44
CA THR A 59 -7.36 -11.25 -0.38
C THR A 59 -7.78 -12.53 -1.10
N ARG A 60 -9.07 -12.86 -1.09
CA ARG A 60 -9.62 -13.96 -1.91
C ARG A 60 -9.65 -13.62 -3.40
N ASN A 61 -9.46 -12.35 -3.78
CA ASN A 61 -9.49 -11.90 -5.17
C ASN A 61 -8.09 -11.96 -5.79
N ASN A 62 -7.84 -13.01 -6.58
CA ASN A 62 -6.52 -13.22 -7.22
C ASN A 62 -6.17 -12.14 -8.25
N LYS A 63 -7.15 -11.58 -8.96
CA LYS A 63 -6.92 -10.46 -9.89
C LYS A 63 -6.42 -9.23 -9.15
N PHE A 64 -7.08 -8.88 -8.05
CA PHE A 64 -6.61 -7.81 -7.18
C PHE A 64 -5.21 -8.11 -6.62
N ASN A 65 -4.96 -9.33 -6.15
CA ASN A 65 -3.63 -9.70 -5.65
C ASN A 65 -2.52 -9.54 -6.71
N ALA A 66 -2.79 -9.87 -7.97
CA ALA A 66 -1.87 -9.65 -9.08
C ALA A 66 -1.57 -8.14 -9.28
N ILE A 67 -2.62 -7.32 -9.40
CA ILE A 67 -2.50 -5.86 -9.57
C ILE A 67 -1.77 -5.22 -8.38
N LYS A 68 -2.16 -5.58 -7.16
CA LYS A 68 -1.51 -5.18 -5.91
C LYS A 68 -0.01 -5.48 -5.93
N ASN A 69 0.39 -6.68 -6.36
CA ASN A 69 1.80 -7.06 -6.42
C ASN A 69 2.56 -6.29 -7.51
N VAL A 70 1.95 -5.99 -8.65
CA VAL A 70 2.54 -5.09 -9.66
C VAL A 70 2.81 -3.71 -9.07
N LEU A 71 1.78 -3.14 -8.44
CA LEU A 71 1.83 -1.82 -7.82
C LEU A 71 2.84 -1.74 -6.66
N ALA A 72 3.00 -2.81 -5.89
CA ALA A 72 3.99 -2.89 -4.81
C ALA A 72 5.45 -2.84 -5.31
N MET A 73 5.72 -3.20 -6.57
CA MET A 73 7.07 -3.12 -7.13
C MET A 73 7.49 -1.69 -7.47
N ASP A 74 6.54 -0.76 -7.60
CA ASP A 74 6.78 0.65 -7.95
C ASP A 74 5.87 1.58 -7.12
N ILE A 75 6.13 1.64 -5.82
CA ILE A 75 5.39 2.52 -4.89
C ILE A 75 5.60 3.99 -5.23
N LYS A 76 6.79 4.37 -5.71
CA LYS A 76 7.06 5.76 -6.11
C LYS A 76 6.15 6.16 -7.28
N GLY A 77 6.16 5.37 -8.35
CA GLY A 77 5.27 5.60 -9.50
C GLY A 77 3.78 5.40 -9.18
N TYR A 78 3.43 4.63 -8.14
CA TYR A 78 2.09 4.66 -7.57
C TYR A 78 1.76 6.05 -7.05
N LEU A 79 2.55 6.55 -6.10
CA LEU A 79 2.28 7.81 -5.41
C LEU A 79 2.32 9.01 -6.37
N GLU A 80 3.13 8.99 -7.43
CA GLU A 80 3.15 10.04 -8.46
C GLU A 80 1.85 10.12 -9.29
N LYS A 81 1.11 9.01 -9.41
CA LYS A 81 -0.06 8.88 -10.30
C LYS A 81 -1.38 8.70 -9.54
N ALA A 82 -1.31 8.60 -8.22
CA ALA A 82 -2.48 8.40 -7.37
C ALA A 82 -3.10 9.75 -6.96
N GLU A 83 -4.34 9.72 -6.49
CA GLU A 83 -5.00 10.85 -5.87
C GLU A 83 -4.90 10.74 -4.34
N TYR A 84 -4.48 11.80 -3.67
CA TYR A 84 -4.50 11.86 -2.21
C TYR A 84 -5.93 11.95 -1.66
N VAL A 85 -6.33 10.94 -0.89
CA VAL A 85 -7.71 10.81 -0.39
C VAL A 85 -7.88 11.51 0.97
N GLY A 86 -6.89 11.42 1.85
CA GLY A 86 -6.95 11.96 3.21
C GLY A 86 -6.19 11.10 4.21
N TRP A 87 -6.34 11.40 5.50
CA TRP A 87 -5.65 10.69 6.57
C TRP A 87 -6.52 10.46 7.80
N ARG A 88 -6.14 9.52 8.67
CA ARG A 88 -6.75 9.33 10.00
C ARG A 88 -5.72 8.87 11.03
N PRO A 89 -5.95 9.12 12.32
CA PRO A 89 -5.22 8.43 13.36
C PRO A 89 -5.55 6.93 13.36
N THR A 90 -4.61 6.13 13.84
CA THR A 90 -4.87 4.72 14.18
C THR A 90 -5.86 4.68 15.36
N VAL A 91 -6.89 3.84 15.28
CA VAL A 91 -7.93 3.75 16.34
C VAL A 91 -7.40 2.95 17.54
N GLU A 92 -7.75 3.41 18.73
CA GLU A 92 -7.46 2.79 20.03
C GLU A 92 -7.85 1.30 20.06
N GLY A 93 -7.00 0.45 20.68
CA GLY A 93 -7.31 -0.98 20.90
C GLY A 93 -6.76 -2.00 19.89
N LYS A 94 -6.10 -1.58 18.80
CA LYS A 94 -5.31 -2.48 17.93
C LYS A 94 -3.85 -2.00 17.88
N HIS A 95 -3.04 -2.47 18.84
CA HIS A 95 -1.67 -1.98 19.06
C HIS A 95 -1.60 -0.44 19.15
N PHE A 96 -1.92 0.06 20.35
CA PHE A 96 -1.62 1.42 20.84
C PHE A 96 -0.28 1.96 20.26
N GLU A 97 -0.09 3.20 19.81
CA GLU A 97 -0.94 4.39 19.88
C GLU A 97 -0.38 5.53 19.00
N SER A 98 0.51 5.24 18.04
CA SER A 98 1.51 6.24 17.65
C SER A 98 1.66 6.41 16.15
N ALA A 99 0.60 6.27 15.35
CA ALA A 99 0.71 6.43 13.91
C ALA A 99 -0.52 7.05 13.23
N TYR A 100 -0.25 7.78 12.16
CA TYR A 100 -1.21 8.27 11.18
C TYR A 100 -1.16 7.40 9.93
N PHE A 101 -2.34 7.13 9.37
CA PHE A 101 -2.47 6.52 8.06
C PHE A 101 -2.95 7.55 7.04
N THR A 102 -2.22 7.66 5.94
CA THR A 102 -2.59 8.47 4.77
C THR A 102 -2.92 7.54 3.61
N TYR A 103 -3.90 7.93 2.80
CA TYR A 103 -4.45 7.08 1.75
C TYR A 103 -4.34 7.75 0.38
N PHE A 104 -3.92 6.97 -0.60
CA PHE A 104 -3.75 7.37 -1.98
C PHE A 104 -4.51 6.39 -2.87
N SER A 105 -5.43 6.87 -3.70
CA SER A 105 -6.24 6.02 -4.56
C SER A 105 -5.74 6.04 -6.00
N ARG A 106 -5.81 4.90 -6.67
CA ARG A 106 -5.47 4.78 -8.09
C ARG A 106 -6.33 3.71 -8.74
N ASP A 107 -6.91 4.04 -9.89
CA ASP A 107 -7.67 3.11 -10.72
C ASP A 107 -6.80 2.58 -11.87
N LEU A 108 -6.69 1.26 -11.97
CA LEU A 108 -6.04 0.54 -13.07
C LEU A 108 -6.87 -0.68 -13.49
N GLY A 109 -8.14 -0.44 -13.83
CA GLY A 109 -9.11 -1.51 -14.10
C GLY A 109 -9.62 -2.21 -12.83
N CYS A 110 -9.12 -1.77 -11.68
CA CYS A 110 -9.76 -1.85 -10.38
C CYS A 110 -9.24 -0.69 -9.53
N LYS A 111 -10.11 -0.11 -8.69
CA LYS A 111 -9.69 0.90 -7.73
C LYS A 111 -8.86 0.26 -6.62
N THR A 112 -7.65 0.77 -6.45
CA THR A 112 -6.71 0.37 -5.42
C THR A 112 -6.45 1.55 -4.50
N ILE A 113 -6.17 1.26 -3.22
CA ILE A 113 -5.85 2.28 -2.23
C ILE A 113 -4.55 1.89 -1.55
N LEU A 114 -3.51 2.69 -1.76
CA LEU A 114 -2.25 2.61 -1.03
C LEU A 114 -2.40 3.34 0.31
N CYS A 115 -2.15 2.60 1.38
CA CYS A 115 -2.08 3.10 2.75
C CYS A 115 -0.61 3.29 3.14
N MET A 116 -0.25 4.52 3.49
CA MET A 116 1.06 4.89 4.01
C MET A 116 0.94 5.21 5.51
N ARG A 117 1.89 4.71 6.30
CA ARG A 117 1.96 4.90 7.74
C ARG A 117 3.05 5.91 8.08
N LYS A 118 2.74 6.90 8.91
CA LYS A 118 3.71 7.79 9.58
C LYS A 118 3.58 7.60 11.08
N MET A 119 4.69 7.35 11.78
CA MET A 119 4.67 7.35 13.25
C MET A 119 4.49 8.79 13.76
N GLN A 120 3.69 9.00 14.80
CA GLN A 120 3.48 10.31 15.44
C GLN A 120 4.81 10.91 15.91
N VAL A 121 5.69 10.07 16.44
CA VAL A 121 7.07 10.44 16.79
C VAL A 121 7.97 10.05 15.61
N GLY A 122 8.08 10.94 14.62
CA GLY A 122 8.90 10.75 13.43
C GLY A 122 8.32 11.38 12.16
N GLY A 123 9.19 11.72 11.21
CA GLY A 123 8.78 12.35 9.95
C GLY A 123 8.64 11.40 8.76
N ILE A 124 9.05 10.13 8.90
CA ILE A 124 9.19 9.20 7.77
C ILE A 124 7.90 8.42 7.54
N TYR A 125 7.44 8.42 6.30
CA TYR A 125 6.34 7.59 5.81
C TYR A 125 6.84 6.24 5.31
N LYS A 126 6.11 5.19 5.64
CA LYS A 126 6.36 3.83 5.17
C LYS A 126 5.10 3.22 4.54
N PRO A 127 5.20 2.52 3.41
CA PRO A 127 4.02 1.88 2.82
C PRO A 127 3.56 0.71 3.70
N TYR A 128 2.25 0.61 3.95
CA TYR A 128 1.69 -0.34 4.91
C TYR A 128 0.81 -1.41 4.27
N ALA A 129 -0.04 -1.01 3.31
CA ALA A 129 -0.91 -1.93 2.59
C ALA A 129 -1.37 -1.31 1.27
N ILE A 130 -1.70 -2.16 0.31
CA ILE A 130 -2.54 -1.78 -0.83
C ILE A 130 -3.81 -2.62 -0.70
N ILE A 131 -4.96 -1.95 -0.61
CA ILE A 131 -6.28 -2.57 -0.40
C ILE A 131 -7.24 -2.23 -1.55
N ASP A 132 -8.30 -3.02 -1.69
CA ASP A 132 -9.38 -2.73 -2.62
C ASP A 132 -10.37 -1.71 -2.02
N GLU A 133 -11.18 -1.11 -2.89
CA GLU A 133 -12.22 -0.14 -2.52
C GLU A 133 -13.19 -0.70 -1.49
N TYR A 134 -13.66 -1.95 -1.68
CA TYR A 134 -14.57 -2.59 -0.74
C TYR A 134 -13.99 -2.65 0.69
N THR A 135 -12.73 -3.05 0.82
CA THR A 135 -12.05 -3.09 2.13
C THR A 135 -11.83 -1.71 2.71
N PHE A 136 -11.60 -0.71 1.87
CA PHE A 136 -11.45 0.68 2.28
C PHE A 136 -12.77 1.23 2.81
N ASP A 137 -13.84 1.16 2.03
CA ASP A 137 -15.16 1.69 2.40
C ASP A 137 -15.74 0.98 3.64
N ALA A 138 -15.51 -0.32 3.80
CA ALA A 138 -16.02 -1.09 4.94
C ALA A 138 -15.26 -0.87 6.26
N ARG A 139 -14.11 -0.18 6.24
CA ARG A 139 -13.22 -0.06 7.42
C ARG A 139 -12.77 1.37 7.72
N ILE A 140 -12.92 2.28 6.76
CA ILE A 140 -12.36 3.63 6.80
C ILE A 140 -13.50 4.65 6.73
N ASP A 141 -14.04 4.98 7.90
CA ASP A 141 -15.28 5.76 7.97
C ASP A 141 -15.05 7.28 7.87
N SER A 142 -13.94 7.78 8.43
CA SER A 142 -13.65 9.22 8.50
C SER A 142 -12.19 9.51 8.16
N LEU A 143 -11.99 10.38 7.16
CA LEU A 143 -10.69 10.92 6.78
C LEU A 143 -10.66 12.45 6.95
N VAL A 144 -9.54 12.93 7.47
CA VAL A 144 -9.19 14.35 7.57
C VAL A 144 -8.40 14.73 6.31
N LYS A 145 -8.66 15.95 5.78
CA LYS A 145 -7.89 16.53 4.67
C LYS A 145 -6.65 17.26 5.20
N GLY A 146 -5.63 17.39 4.36
CA GLY A 146 -4.37 18.06 4.69
C GLY A 146 -3.31 17.11 5.24
N THR A 147 -2.25 17.66 5.83
CA THR A 147 -1.11 16.88 6.32
C THR A 147 -1.35 16.40 7.75
N PRO A 148 -1.13 15.12 8.08
CA PRO A 148 -1.18 14.67 9.47
C PRO A 148 -0.08 15.37 10.30
N PRO A 149 -0.35 15.67 11.59
CA PRO A 149 0.60 16.33 12.48
C PRO A 149 1.96 15.63 12.52
#